data_AF-A0A7W0J5N4-F1
#
_entry.id   AF-A0A7W0J5N4-F1
#
_cell.length_a   1.000
_cell.length_b   1.000
_cell.length_c   1.000
_cell.angle_alpha   90.00
_cell.angle_beta   90.00
_cell.angle_gamma   90.00
#
_symmetry.space_group_name_H-M   'P 1'
#
loop_
_entity.id
_entity.type
_entity.pdbx_description
1 polymer ?
#
loop_
_entity_poly.entity_id
_entity_poly.type
_entity_poly.pdbx_seq_one_letter_code
_entity_poly.pdbx_strand_id
1 'polypeptide(L)'
;MSKYDFGVAIANQFEFDPSLITPTSYLEGGLVAARSPNLTLSTEKLSAALGHPLPAFLPGLKKFQSQYRHGFPEMIKTLVE
;
A
#
# COMPACT_ATOMS: atom_id res chain seq x y z
N MET A 1 4.39 -8.18 -3.68
CA MET A 1 4.37 -6.82 -4.25
C MET A 1 5.59 -6.09 -3.71
N SER A 2 6.41 -5.51 -4.58
CA SER A 2 7.55 -4.67 -4.19
C SER A 2 7.10 -3.22 -3.90
N LYS A 3 7.98 -2.39 -3.33
CA LYS A 3 7.73 -0.94 -3.18
C LYS A 3 7.51 -0.25 -4.53
N TYR A 4 8.22 -0.70 -5.57
CA TYR A 4 8.06 -0.20 -6.92
C TYR A 4 6.65 -0.47 -7.44
N ASP A 5 6.20 -1.73 -7.37
CA ASP A 5 4.85 -2.12 -7.81
C ASP A 5 3.76 -1.36 -7.06
N PHE A 6 3.95 -1.14 -5.75
CA PHE A 6 3.05 -0.35 -4.91
C PHE A 6 2.97 1.12 -5.38
N GLY A 7 4.12 1.75 -5.67
CA GLY A 7 4.18 3.12 -6.18
C GLY A 7 3.50 3.27 -7.54
N VAL A 8 3.78 2.35 -8.48
CA VAL A 8 3.13 2.31 -9.80
C VAL A 8 1.62 2.11 -9.66
N ALA A 9 1.18 1.23 -8.76
CA ALA A 9 -0.25 1.04 -8.52
C ALA A 9 -0.94 2.32 -8.00
N ILE A 10 -0.30 3.06 -7.09
CA ILE A 10 -0.80 4.36 -6.64
C ILE A 10 -0.86 5.36 -7.79
N ALA A 11 0.21 5.51 -8.57
CA ALA A 11 0.25 6.45 -9.70
C ALA A 11 -0.90 6.16 -10.68
N ASN A 12 -1.08 4.89 -11.06
CA ASN A 12 -2.18 4.47 -11.91
C ASN A 12 -3.55 4.77 -11.29
N GLN A 13 -3.75 4.46 -10.01
CA GLN A 13 -5.04 4.71 -9.35
C GLN A 13 -5.36 6.21 -9.30
N PHE A 14 -4.36 7.06 -9.08
CA PHE A 14 -4.53 8.51 -8.97
C PHE A 14 -4.39 9.26 -10.31
N GLU A 15 -4.22 8.54 -11.43
CA GLU A 15 -4.08 9.11 -12.78
C GLU A 15 -2.82 9.99 -12.92
N PHE A 16 -1.76 9.65 -12.19
CA PHE A 16 -0.43 10.22 -12.37
C PHE A 16 0.39 9.41 -13.38
N ASP A 17 1.44 10.03 -13.93
CA ASP A 17 2.35 9.36 -14.87
C ASP A 17 3.26 8.35 -14.13
N PRO A 18 3.09 7.02 -14.34
CA PRO A 18 3.91 6.02 -13.69
C PRO A 18 5.35 5.96 -14.24
N SER A 19 5.62 6.55 -15.41
CA SER A 19 6.96 6.54 -16.03
C SER A 19 7.99 7.36 -15.22
N LEU A 20 7.51 8.24 -14.36
CA LEU A 20 8.34 9.02 -13.42
C LEU A 20 8.85 8.18 -12.24
N ILE A 21 8.38 6.95 -12.06
CA ILE A 21 8.81 6.05 -10.99
C ILE A 21 9.89 5.12 -11.54
N THR A 22 11.10 5.22 -10.99
CA THR A 22 12.23 4.35 -11.35
C THR A 22 12.44 3.25 -10.31
N PRO A 23 12.61 1.98 -10.72
CA PRO A 23 12.97 0.92 -9.78
C PRO A 23 14.40 1.15 -9.25
N THR A 24 14.62 0.85 -7.97
CA THR A 24 15.94 0.90 -7.33
C THR A 24 16.10 -0.27 -6.35
N SER A 25 17.33 -0.74 -6.18
CA SER A 25 17.63 -1.81 -5.24
C SER A 25 17.69 -1.29 -3.81
N TYR A 26 17.09 -2.02 -2.87
CA TYR A 26 17.20 -1.66 -1.45
C TYR A 26 18.65 -1.72 -0.94
N LEU A 27 19.53 -2.48 -1.61
CA LEU A 27 20.96 -2.58 -1.30
C LEU A 27 21.70 -1.25 -1.53
N GLU A 28 21.20 -0.42 -2.45
CA GLU A 28 21.80 0.86 -2.82
C GLU A 28 21.32 2.02 -1.94
N GLY A 29 20.35 1.77 -1.04
CA GLY A 29 19.64 2.81 -0.28
C GLY A 29 20.35 3.33 0.97
N GLY A 30 21.59 2.91 1.25
CA GLY A 30 22.36 3.38 2.42
C GLY A 30 21.65 3.17 3.76
N LEU A 31 20.78 2.15 3.86
CA LEU A 31 19.90 1.97 5.00
C LEU A 31 20.69 1.50 6.24
N VAL A 32 20.56 2.25 7.34
CA VAL A 32 21.19 1.90 8.64
C VAL A 32 20.62 0.59 9.20
N ALA A 33 19.33 0.34 8.99
CA ALA A 33 18.65 -0.86 9.45
C ALA A 33 18.59 -1.92 8.34
N ALA A 34 18.95 -3.16 8.68
CA ALA A 34 18.78 -4.31 7.80
C ALA A 34 17.29 -4.49 7.46
N ARG A 35 16.98 -4.71 6.18
CA ARG A 35 15.63 -4.94 5.68
C ARG A 35 15.55 -6.34 5.09
N SER A 36 14.55 -7.13 5.50
CA SER A 36 14.25 -8.37 4.80
C SER A 36 13.80 -8.04 3.36
N PRO A 37 14.33 -8.72 2.33
CA PRO A 37 13.87 -8.55 0.96
C PRO A 37 12.44 -9.08 0.74
N ASN A 38 11.93 -9.94 1.64
CA ASN A 38 10.57 -10.45 1.59
C ASN A 38 9.91 -10.39 2.98
N LEU A 39 8.87 -9.57 3.08
CA LEU A 39 8.07 -9.38 4.30
C LEU A 39 6.62 -9.88 4.11
N THR A 40 6.37 -10.74 3.14
CA THR A 40 5.03 -11.29 2.88
C THR A 40 4.63 -12.23 4.02
N LEU A 41 3.42 -12.05 4.53
CA LEU A 41 2.83 -12.93 5.54
C LEU A 41 1.78 -13.84 4.91
N SER A 42 1.69 -15.06 5.44
CA SER A 42 0.63 -16.01 5.13
C SER A 42 -0.61 -15.66 5.96
N THR A 43 -1.79 -15.63 5.34
CA THR A 43 -3.06 -15.22 5.96
C THR A 43 -4.11 -16.33 6.00
N GLU A 44 -3.70 -17.56 5.69
CA GLU A 44 -4.55 -18.73 5.55
C GLU A 44 -5.24 -19.07 6.88
N LYS A 45 -4.50 -19.03 8.01
CA LYS A 45 -5.07 -19.26 9.34
C LYS A 45 -6.21 -18.28 9.64
N LEU A 46 -6.03 -17.01 9.31
CA LEU A 46 -7.02 -15.97 9.57
C LEU A 46 -8.23 -16.12 8.64
N SER A 47 -7.98 -16.36 7.34
CA SER A 47 -9.05 -16.60 6.36
C SER A 47 -9.90 -17.82 6.74
N ALA A 48 -9.26 -18.90 7.21
CA ALA A 48 -9.96 -20.10 7.69
C ALA A 48 -10.80 -19.82 8.93
N ALA A 49 -10.28 -19.06 9.89
CA ALA A 49 -11.00 -18.71 11.12
C ALA A 49 -12.21 -17.78 10.86
N LEU A 50 -12.10 -16.87 9.88
CA LEU A 50 -13.17 -15.92 9.53
C LEU A 50 -14.20 -16.49 8.53
N GLY A 51 -13.87 -17.61 7.86
CA GLY A 51 -14.75 -18.23 6.87
C GLY A 51 -14.88 -17.47 5.55
N HIS A 52 -13.99 -16.50 5.30
CA HIS A 52 -13.98 -15.72 4.05
C HIS A 52 -12.55 -15.22 3.74
N PRO A 53 -12.24 -14.89 2.46
CA PRO A 53 -10.94 -14.32 2.10
C PRO A 53 -10.74 -12.94 2.71
N LEU A 54 -9.49 -12.59 3.04
CA LEU A 54 -9.14 -11.24 3.45
C LEU A 54 -9.21 -10.24 2.28
N PRO A 55 -9.39 -8.94 2.56
CA PRO A 55 -9.37 -7.92 1.52
C PRO A 55 -8.06 -7.93 0.73
N ALA A 56 -8.17 -7.96 -0.60
CA ALA A 56 -7.03 -7.78 -1.48
C ALA A 56 -6.58 -6.31 -1.52
N PHE A 57 -5.34 -6.09 -1.97
CA PHE A 57 -4.75 -4.76 -2.06
C PHE A 57 -5.53 -3.79 -2.97
N LEU A 58 -5.89 -4.22 -4.20
CA LEU A 58 -6.51 -3.33 -5.19
C LEU A 58 -7.85 -2.73 -4.76
N PRO A 59 -8.81 -3.49 -4.19
CA PRO A 59 -10.01 -2.90 -3.61
C PRO A 59 -9.71 -1.89 -2.49
N GLY A 60 -8.71 -2.17 -1.65
CA GLY A 60 -8.25 -1.25 -0.61
C GLY A 60 -7.71 0.06 -1.19
N LEU A 61 -6.89 -0.02 -2.24
CA LEU A 61 -6.33 1.15 -2.93
C LEU A 61 -7.43 2.02 -3.58
N LYS A 62 -8.44 1.40 -4.20
CA LYS A 62 -9.61 2.12 -4.73
C LYS A 62 -10.38 2.84 -3.63
N LYS A 63 -10.63 2.17 -2.50
CA LYS A 63 -11.30 2.78 -1.34
C LYS A 63 -10.47 3.93 -0.76
N PHE A 64 -9.15 3.76 -0.66
CA PHE A 64 -8.23 4.79 -0.19
C PHE A 64 -8.32 6.04 -1.06
N GLN A 65 -8.26 5.91 -2.39
CA GLN A 65 -8.41 7.04 -3.30
C GLN A 65 -9.77 7.73 -3.13
N SER A 66 -10.85 6.96 -3.05
CA SER A 66 -12.20 7.50 -2.82
C SER A 66 -12.25 8.31 -1.53
N GLN A 67 -11.78 7.74 -0.41
CA GLN A 67 -11.74 8.43 0.88
C GLN A 67 -10.91 9.71 0.84
N TYR A 68 -9.75 9.67 0.18
CA TYR A 68 -8.91 10.85 -0.02
C TYR A 68 -9.67 11.95 -0.78
N ARG A 69 -10.34 11.62 -1.91
CA ARG A 69 -11.13 12.57 -2.70
C ARG A 69 -12.34 13.15 -1.95
N HIS A 70 -12.85 12.44 -0.95
CA HIS A 70 -14.00 12.87 -0.14
C HIS A 70 -13.60 13.55 1.19
N GLY A 71 -12.34 13.96 1.35
CA GLY A 71 -11.91 14.72 2.54
C GLY A 71 -11.84 13.88 3.83
N PHE A 72 -11.76 12.55 3.71
CA PHE A 72 -11.64 11.67 4.87
C PHE A 72 -10.39 11.96 5.73
N PRO A 73 -9.20 12.28 5.16
CA PRO A 73 -8.04 12.68 5.95
C PRO A 73 -8.29 13.93 6.81
N GLU A 74 -8.99 14.93 6.27
CA GLU A 74 -9.34 16.16 6.96
C GLU A 74 -10.28 15.87 8.12
N MET A 75 -11.30 15.02 7.89
CA MET A 75 -12.21 14.57 8.94
C MET A 75 -11.47 13.81 10.05
N ILE A 76 -10.53 12.92 9.74
CA ILE A 76 -9.76 12.21 10.79
C ILE A 76 -8.96 13.20 11.64
N LYS A 77 -8.36 14.23 11.04
CA LYS A 77 -7.59 15.24 11.78
C LYS A 77 -8.44 16.02 12.79
N THR A 78 -9.76 16.13 12.59
CA THR A 78 -10.64 16.76 13.58
C THR A 78 -10.99 15.87 14.77
N LEU A 79 -10.66 14.57 14.71
CA LEU A 79 -10.97 13.59 15.77
C LEU A 79 -9.83 13.39 16.78
N VAL A 80 -8.66 13.97 16.52
CA VAL A 80 -7.48 13.86 17.39
C VAL A 80 -7.32 15.20 18.12
N GLU A 81 -7.70 15.23 19.41
CA GLU A 81 -7.32 16.28 20.37
C GLU A 81 -5.85 16.13 20.81
#